data_AF-A0A957FKQ5-F1
#
_entry.id   AF-A0A957FKQ5-F1
#
_cell.length_a   1.000
_cell.length_b   1.000
_cell.length_c   1.000
_cell.angle_alpha   90.00
_cell.angle_beta   90.00
_cell.angle_gamma   90.00
#
_symmetry.space_group_name_H-M   'P 1'
#
loop_
_entity.id
_entity.type
_entity.pdbx_description
1 polymer ?
#
loop_
_entity_poly.entity_id
_entity_poly.type
_entity_poly.pdbx_seq_one_letter_code
_entity_poly.pdbx_strand_id
1 'polypeptide(L)'
;MFVYVRLKEGIVARTSLAGQTLGKYRVLEPLGSGGMARVYRGYHPQLDRFVAIKVLRSDLVEDETFLTRFRREAQAVATLRHPNIIQVHDFDVEDDVSFMVMELLDGDTLHTRLNDYRVRDESMPWGEMVRILLDVLD
;
A
#
# COMPACT_ATOMS: atom_id res chain seq x y z
N MET A 1 -2.45 -7.52 4.07
CA MET A 1 -2.49 -6.06 4.28
C MET A 1 -1.05 -5.59 4.44
N PHE A 2 -0.52 -4.82 3.48
CA PHE A 2 0.87 -4.37 3.50
C PHE A 2 0.88 -2.85 3.67
N VAL A 3 1.40 -2.37 4.80
CA VAL A 3 1.82 -0.99 5.05
C VAL A 3 3.10 -0.76 4.22
N TYR A 4 3.28 0.37 3.52
CA TYR A 4 4.46 0.61 2.66
C TYR A 4 5.24 1.88 3.02
N VAL A 5 6.58 1.76 2.91
CA VAL A 5 7.57 2.85 2.94
C VAL A 5 8.25 3.01 1.59
N ARG A 6 8.60 4.27 1.33
CA ARG A 6 9.58 4.79 0.37
C ARG A 6 10.71 3.80 0.04
N LEU A 7 10.75 3.31 -1.19
CA LEU A 7 11.91 2.58 -1.73
C LEU A 7 13.11 3.53 -1.87
N LYS A 8 14.31 3.05 -1.55
CA LYS A 8 15.57 3.68 -1.98
C LYS A 8 15.61 3.71 -3.51
N GLU A 9 16.06 4.83 -4.07
CA GLU A 9 16.13 5.06 -5.51
C GLU A 9 16.85 3.91 -6.23
N GLY A 10 16.12 3.23 -7.11
CA GLY A 10 16.68 2.17 -7.94
C GLY A 10 15.63 1.15 -8.32
N ILE A 11 15.36 1.05 -9.63
CA ILE A 11 14.39 0.16 -10.29
C ILE A 11 12.99 0.77 -10.44
N VAL A 12 12.89 1.73 -11.36
CA VAL A 12 11.60 2.11 -11.98
C VAL A 12 11.36 1.17 -13.17
N ALA A 13 10.34 0.32 -13.09
CA ALA A 13 9.89 -0.49 -14.23
C ALA A 13 9.28 0.41 -15.32
N ARG A 14 9.48 0.04 -16.60
CA ARG A 14 9.17 0.78 -17.85
C ARG A 14 7.71 1.23 -18.09
N THR A 15 6.79 1.05 -17.13
CA THR A 15 5.39 1.51 -17.22
C THR A 15 4.95 2.03 -15.86
N SER A 16 5.46 3.20 -15.48
CA SER A 16 5.13 3.86 -14.21
C SER A 16 3.92 4.77 -14.39
N LEU A 17 2.99 4.74 -13.43
CA LEU A 17 1.87 5.70 -13.37
C LEU A 17 2.29 7.04 -12.73
N ALA A 18 3.55 7.16 -12.28
CA ALA A 18 4.08 8.39 -11.71
C ALA A 18 3.90 9.58 -12.68
N GLY A 19 3.38 10.69 -12.16
CA GLY A 19 3.05 11.89 -12.93
C GLY A 19 1.66 11.89 -13.56
N GLN A 20 0.94 10.77 -13.53
CA GLN A 20 -0.44 10.70 -14.01
C GLN A 20 -1.44 11.11 -12.92
N THR A 21 -2.70 11.28 -13.30
CA THR A 21 -3.82 11.52 -12.38
C THR A 21 -4.78 10.35 -12.45
N LEU A 22 -5.19 9.82 -11.30
CA LEU A 22 -6.24 8.82 -11.15
C LEU A 22 -7.36 9.44 -10.33
N GLY A 23 -8.49 9.69 -10.97
CA GLY A 23 -9.63 10.43 -10.45
C GLY A 23 -9.21 11.80 -9.92
N LYS A 24 -9.30 11.95 -8.60
CA LYS A 24 -8.93 13.19 -7.87
C LYS A 24 -7.50 13.20 -7.33
N TYR A 25 -6.70 12.19 -7.64
CA TYR A 25 -5.39 11.99 -7.03
C TYR A 25 -4.26 12.10 -8.06
N ARG A 26 -3.26 12.91 -7.75
CA ARG A 26 -1.99 12.93 -8.52
C ARG A 26 -1.10 11.80 -8.03
N VAL A 27 -0.67 10.93 -8.95
CA VAL A 27 0.26 9.85 -8.66
C VAL A 27 1.69 10.41 -8.67
N LEU A 28 2.42 10.19 -7.59
CA LEU A 28 3.80 10.65 -7.41
C LEU A 28 4.76 9.45 -7.52
N GLU A 29 5.71 9.31 -6.61
CA GLU A 29 6.70 8.25 -6.61
C GLU A 29 6.13 6.86 -6.25
N PRO A 30 6.69 5.76 -6.79
CA PRO A 30 6.37 4.42 -6.31
C PRO A 30 6.86 4.22 -4.86
N LEU A 31 6.03 3.58 -4.04
CA LEU A 31 6.35 3.18 -2.67
C LEU A 31 6.66 1.69 -2.56
N GLY A 32 6.17 0.87 -3.47
CA GLY A 32 6.41 -0.57 -3.40
C GLY A 32 5.71 -1.35 -4.50
N SER A 33 6.08 -2.62 -4.63
CA SER A 33 5.38 -3.56 -5.49
C SER A 33 5.25 -4.91 -4.80
N GLY A 34 4.05 -5.47 -4.81
CA GLY A 34 3.80 -6.86 -4.45
C GLY A 34 3.51 -7.70 -5.70
N GLY A 35 3.21 -8.98 -5.48
CA GLY A 35 2.85 -9.88 -6.58
C GLY A 35 1.66 -9.39 -7.42
N MET A 36 0.65 -8.81 -6.76
CA MET A 36 -0.63 -8.44 -7.36
C MET A 36 -0.76 -6.95 -7.73
N ALA A 37 -0.09 -6.07 -6.98
CA ALA A 37 -0.34 -4.63 -7.06
C ALA A 37 0.95 -3.82 -6.90
N ARG A 38 0.95 -2.60 -7.45
CA ARG A 38 1.95 -1.57 -7.17
C ARG A 38 1.34 -0.54 -6.23
N VAL A 39 2.16 0.04 -5.36
CA VAL A 39 1.74 1.11 -4.46
C VAL A 39 2.52 2.36 -4.80
N TYR A 40 1.82 3.47 -4.91
CA TYR A 40 2.38 4.78 -5.18
C TYR A 40 2.03 5.74 -4.05
N ARG A 41 2.87 6.74 -3.84
CA ARG A 41 2.48 7.92 -3.11
C ARG A 41 1.56 8.72 -4.02
N GLY A 42 0.45 9.17 -3.46
CA GLY A 42 -0.49 10.05 -4.13
C GLY A 42 -0.65 11.35 -3.37
N TYR A 43 -1.21 12.34 -4.05
CA TYR A 43 -1.61 13.61 -3.46
C TYR A 43 -3.02 13.95 -3.89
N HIS A 44 -3.89 14.27 -2.93
CA HIS A 44 -5.24 14.78 -3.17
C HIS A 44 -5.21 16.30 -3.09
N PRO A 45 -5.25 17.04 -4.22
CA PRO A 45 -5.03 18.49 -4.22
C PRO A 45 -6.10 19.29 -3.47
N GLN A 46 -7.37 18.86 -3.57
CA GLN A 46 -8.49 19.55 -2.95
C GLN A 46 -8.51 19.44 -1.42
N LEU A 47 -7.98 18.34 -0.88
CA LEU A 47 -7.89 18.10 0.56
C LEU A 47 -6.49 18.35 1.12
N ASP A 48 -5.55 18.81 0.28
CA ASP A 48 -4.15 19.07 0.60
C ASP A 48 -3.50 17.97 1.45
N ARG A 49 -3.59 16.71 0.98
CA ARG A 49 -3.10 15.56 1.75
C ARG A 49 -2.43 14.51 0.88
N PHE A 50 -1.42 13.86 1.45
CA PHE A 50 -0.82 12.67 0.86
C PHE A 50 -1.65 11.41 1.17
N VAL A 51 -1.60 10.45 0.25
CA VAL A 51 -2.29 9.16 0.31
C VAL A 51 -1.39 8.07 -0.24
N ALA A 52 -1.70 6.82 0.06
CA ALA A 52 -1.14 5.68 -0.68
C ALA A 52 -2.17 5.19 -1.71
N ILE A 53 -1.74 4.97 -2.94
CA ILE A 53 -2.57 4.49 -4.04
C ILE A 53 -2.08 3.09 -4.43
N LYS A 54 -2.85 2.07 -4.10
CA LYS A 54 -2.60 0.69 -4.51
C LYS A 54 -3.29 0.44 -5.84
N VAL A 55 -2.54 0.06 -6.86
CA VAL A 55 -3.01 -0.14 -8.23
C VAL A 55 -2.80 -1.59 -8.62
N LEU A 56 -3.86 -2.25 -9.10
CA LEU A 56 -3.77 -3.59 -9.67
C LEU A 56 -2.85 -3.55 -10.90
N ARG A 57 -1.94 -4.51 -11.02
CA ARG A 57 -1.04 -4.51 -12.19
C ARG A 57 -1.81 -4.84 -13.46
N SER A 58 -1.49 -4.16 -14.56
CA SER A 58 -2.14 -4.32 -15.86
C SER A 58 -2.07 -5.75 -16.40
N ASP A 59 -1.00 -6.49 -16.10
CA ASP A 59 -0.83 -7.90 -16.51
C ASP A 59 -1.75 -8.89 -15.76
N LEU A 60 -2.51 -8.41 -14.77
CA LEU A 60 -3.44 -9.20 -13.97
C LEU A 60 -4.90 -8.74 -14.11
N VAL A 61 -5.17 -7.75 -14.97
CA VAL A 61 -6.53 -7.19 -15.15
C VAL A 61 -7.45 -8.19 -15.86
N GLU A 62 -6.92 -8.98 -16.80
CA GLU A 62 -7.69 -10.00 -17.53
C GLU A 62 -8.07 -11.23 -16.69
N ASP A 63 -7.46 -11.42 -15.52
CA ASP A 63 -7.81 -12.50 -14.61
C ASP A 63 -8.77 -11.98 -13.53
N GLU A 64 -10.06 -12.30 -13.73
CA GLU A 64 -11.16 -11.95 -12.84
C GLU A 64 -10.91 -12.37 -11.37
N THR A 65 -10.07 -13.37 -11.13
CA THR A 65 -9.70 -13.82 -9.78
C THR A 65 -8.97 -12.71 -9.02
N PHE A 66 -8.02 -12.04 -9.67
CA PHE A 66 -7.26 -10.96 -9.04
C PHE A 66 -8.14 -9.73 -8.83
N LEU A 67 -8.93 -9.34 -9.83
CA LEU A 67 -9.86 -8.21 -9.67
C LEU A 67 -10.86 -8.46 -8.52
N THR A 68 -11.39 -9.69 -8.43
CA THR A 68 -12.31 -10.09 -7.35
C THR A 68 -11.64 -10.02 -5.98
N ARG A 69 -10.40 -10.54 -5.86
CA ARG A 69 -9.62 -10.42 -4.61
C ARG A 69 -9.34 -8.98 -4.24
N PHE A 70 -9.03 -8.13 -5.23
CA PHE A 70 -8.72 -6.72 -5.02
C PHE A 70 -9.93 -5.97 -4.46
N ARG A 71 -11.10 -6.15 -5.08
CA ARG A 71 -12.37 -5.60 -4.61
C ARG A 71 -12.74 -6.10 -3.21
N ARG A 72 -12.57 -7.41 -2.95
CA ARG A 72 -12.85 -7.99 -1.63
C ARG A 72 -11.95 -7.41 -0.55
N GLU A 73 -10.65 -7.20 -0.82
CA GLU A 73 -9.74 -6.53 0.12
C GLU A 73 -10.22 -5.12 0.42
N ALA A 74 -10.62 -4.35 -0.61
CA ALA A 74 -11.16 -3.00 -0.45
C ALA A 74 -12.39 -2.98 0.47
N GLN A 75 -13.36 -3.84 0.16
CA GLN A 75 -14.64 -3.92 0.89
C GLN A 75 -14.43 -4.38 2.34
N ALA A 76 -13.56 -5.36 2.57
CA ALA A 76 -13.29 -5.88 3.90
C ALA A 76 -12.63 -4.81 4.79
N VAL A 77 -11.72 -3.99 4.25
CA VAL A 77 -11.04 -2.96 5.03
C VAL A 77 -11.90 -1.70 5.18
N ALA A 78 -12.70 -1.34 4.17
CA ALA A 78 -13.54 -0.15 4.21
C ALA A 78 -14.61 -0.16 5.32
N THR A 79 -15.02 -1.35 5.77
CA THR A 79 -16.00 -1.50 6.87
C THR A 79 -15.36 -1.45 8.26
N LEU A 80 -14.04 -1.55 8.35
CA LEU A 80 -13.30 -1.57 9.61
C LEU A 80 -12.84 -0.16 9.98
N ARG A 81 -13.00 0.19 11.25
CA ARG A 81 -12.51 1.45 11.83
C ARG A 81 -11.79 1.13 13.13
N HIS A 82 -10.46 1.12 13.06
CA HIS A 82 -9.61 0.82 14.22
C HIS A 82 -8.29 1.58 14.06
N PRO A 83 -7.69 2.14 15.13
CA PRO A 83 -6.39 2.82 15.05
C PRO A 83 -5.27 1.97 14.45
N ASN A 84 -5.34 0.64 14.56
CA ASN A 84 -4.33 -0.28 14.04
C ASN A 84 -4.71 -0.90 12.67
N ILE A 85 -5.77 -0.41 12.03
CA ILE A 85 -6.21 -0.85 10.69
C ILE A 85 -6.14 0.33 9.73
N ILE A 86 -5.46 0.12 8.62
CA ILE A 86 -5.35 1.13 7.55
C ILE A 86 -6.74 1.58 7.09
N GLN A 87 -7.01 2.88 7.11
CA GLN A 87 -8.23 3.43 6.58
C GLN A 87 -8.20 3.49 5.04
N VAL A 88 -9.18 2.84 4.41
CA VAL A 88 -9.48 3.03 2.98
C VAL A 88 -10.33 4.28 2.81
N HIS A 89 -9.94 5.15 1.89
CA HIS A 89 -10.67 6.36 1.51
C HIS A 89 -11.50 6.17 0.26
N ASP A 90 -11.01 5.38 -0.69
CA ASP A 90 -11.64 5.23 -1.98
C ASP A 90 -11.27 3.90 -2.66
N PHE A 91 -12.14 3.44 -3.54
CA PHE A 91 -11.88 2.35 -4.46
C PHE A 91 -12.57 2.65 -5.78
N ASP A 92 -11.82 2.67 -6.88
CA ASP A 92 -12.37 3.05 -8.18
C ASP A 92 -11.69 2.30 -9.34
N VAL A 93 -12.32 2.40 -10.51
CA VAL A 93 -11.82 1.87 -11.78
C VAL A 93 -11.95 2.95 -12.85
N GLU A 94 -10.82 3.41 -13.37
CA GLU A 94 -10.76 4.45 -14.41
C GLU A 94 -9.76 4.05 -15.49
N ASP A 95 -10.12 4.19 -16.77
CA ASP A 95 -9.27 3.82 -17.91
C ASP A 95 -8.67 2.40 -17.80
N ASP A 96 -9.49 1.44 -17.34
CA ASP A 96 -9.11 0.04 -17.08
C ASP A 96 -8.08 -0.15 -15.94
N VAL A 97 -7.80 0.91 -15.18
CA VAL A 97 -6.95 0.90 -14.00
C VAL A 97 -7.81 0.76 -12.75
N SER A 98 -7.75 -0.41 -12.11
CA SER A 98 -8.36 -0.61 -10.79
C SER A 98 -7.42 -0.15 -9.68
N PHE A 99 -7.88 0.79 -8.85
CA PHE A 99 -7.06 1.33 -7.76
C PHE A 99 -7.85 1.52 -6.45
N MET A 100 -7.12 1.48 -5.34
CA MET A 100 -7.62 1.75 -4.00
C MET A 100 -6.78 2.84 -3.37
N VAL A 101 -7.44 3.81 -2.76
CA VAL A 101 -6.79 4.90 -2.04
C VAL A 101 -6.93 4.68 -0.55
N MET A 102 -5.81 4.74 0.15
CA MET A 102 -5.71 4.50 1.57
C MET A 102 -4.88 5.59 2.24
N GLU A 103 -4.94 5.66 3.56
CA GLU A 103 -4.04 6.53 4.31
C GLU A 103 -2.58 6.20 4.01
N LEU A 104 -1.75 7.24 4.01
CA LEU A 104 -0.31 7.09 3.90
C LEU A 104 0.25 7.02 5.32
N LEU A 105 0.88 5.91 5.67
CA LEU A 105 1.57 5.74 6.94
C LEU A 105 3.06 6.06 6.79
N ASP A 106 3.60 6.75 7.80
CA ASP A 106 5.03 7.00 7.92
C ASP A 106 5.72 5.84 8.66
N GLY A 107 6.90 5.44 8.18
CA GLY A 107 7.75 4.45 8.87
C GLY A 107 7.62 3.01 8.34
N ASP A 108 8.67 2.21 8.59
CA ASP A 108 8.96 0.94 7.90
C ASP A 108 7.89 -0.15 8.04
N THR A 109 7.74 -0.93 6.96
CA THR A 109 6.94 -2.15 6.99
C THR A 109 7.53 -3.13 8.00
N LEU A 110 6.69 -3.92 8.67
CA LEU A 110 7.17 -4.99 9.55
C LEU A 110 8.11 -5.96 8.81
N HIS A 111 7.86 -6.21 7.52
CA HIS A 111 8.73 -7.04 6.68
C HIS A 111 10.13 -6.44 6.54
N THR A 112 10.24 -5.15 6.24
CA THR A 112 11.51 -4.42 6.15
C THR A 112 12.24 -4.51 7.49
N ARG A 113 11.52 -4.23 8.58
CA ARG A 113 12.08 -4.23 9.94
C ARG A 113 12.61 -5.61 10.35
N LEU A 114 11.86 -6.68 10.06
CA LEU A 114 12.30 -8.07 10.29
C LEU A 114 13.50 -8.44 9.41
N ASN A 115 13.51 -7.98 8.16
CA ASN A 115 14.63 -8.21 7.26
C ASN A 115 15.92 -7.53 7.74
N ASP A 116 15.82 -6.32 8.31
CA ASP A 116 16.97 -5.61 8.84
C ASP A 116 17.58 -6.33 10.06
N TYR A 117 16.76 -6.92 10.93
CA TYR A 117 17.25 -7.80 12.01
C TYR A 117 17.95 -9.04 11.44
N ARG A 118 17.33 -9.69 10.45
CA ARG A 118 17.89 -10.87 9.79
C ARG A 118 19.25 -10.59 9.13
N VAL A 119 19.40 -9.44 8.46
CA VAL A 119 20.67 -9.05 7.81
C VAL A 119 21.77 -8.76 8.82
N ARG A 120 21.40 -8.28 10.01
CA ARG A 120 22.34 -8.03 11.12
C ARG A 120 22.65 -9.28 11.95
N ASP A 121 22.03 -10.43 11.63
CA ASP A 121 22.07 -11.65 12.44
C ASP A 121 21.61 -11.41 13.89
N GLU A 122 20.64 -10.50 14.04
CA GLU A 122 20.07 -10.12 15.32
C GLU A 122 18.62 -10.61 15.43
N SER A 123 18.17 -10.85 16.65
CA SER A 123 16.75 -11.07 16.93
C SER A 123 16.08 -9.75 17.32
N MET A 124 14.84 -9.56 16.87
CA MET A 124 14.01 -8.45 17.35
C MET A 124 13.88 -8.52 18.89
N PRO A 125 14.13 -7.42 19.63
CA PRO A 125 13.93 -7.38 21.06
C PRO A 125 12.50 -7.77 21.45
N TRP A 126 12.36 -8.60 22.48
CA TRP A 126 11.05 -9.16 22.87
C TRP A 126 9.99 -8.10 23.17
N GLY A 127 10.38 -6.98 23.79
CA GLY A 127 9.46 -5.87 24.07
C GLY A 127 8.91 -5.20 22.80
N GLU A 128 9.67 -5.21 21.71
CA GLU A 128 9.19 -4.74 20.41
C GLU A 128 8.22 -5.73 19.78
N MET A 129 8.56 -7.02 19.82
CA MET A 129 7.69 -8.10 19.32
C MET A 129 6.33 -8.09 20.03
N VAL A 130 6.32 -8.05 21.36
CA VAL A 130 5.09 -8.07 22.16
C VAL A 130 4.22 -6.85 21.85
N ARG A 131 4.82 -5.66 21.73
CA ARG A 131 4.09 -4.45 21.35
C ARG A 131 3.42 -4.59 19.98
N ILE A 132 4.17 -5.04 18.97
CA ILE A 132 3.61 -5.27 17.62
C ILE A 132 2.47 -6.29 17.66
N LEU A 133 2.61 -7.37 18.44
CA LEU A 133 1.55 -8.36 18.58
C LEU A 133 0.31 -7.79 19.27
N LEU A 134 0.47 -6.98 20.31
CA LEU A 134 -0.65 -6.32 20.98
C LEU A 134 -1.38 -5.37 20.03
N ASP A 135 -0.64 -4.57 19.25
CA ASP A 135 -1.24 -3.65 18.27
C ASP A 135 -2.05 -4.40 17.19
N VAL A 136 -1.67 -5.65 16.85
CA VAL A 136 -2.37 -6.47 15.86
C VAL A 136 -3.59 -7.20 16.46
N LEU A 137 -3.57 -7.48 17.76
CA LEU A 137 -4.61 -8.26 18.45
C LEU A 137 -5.74 -7.42 19.05
N ASP A 138 -5.51 -6.12 19.24
CA ASP A 138 -6.53 -5.13 19.63
C ASP A 138 -7.52 -4.86 18.49
#